data_AF-A0A075AYJ0-F1
#
_entry.id   AF-A0A075AYJ0-F1
#
_cell.length_a   1.000
_cell.length_b   1.000
_cell.length_c   1.000
_cell.angle_alpha   90.00
_cell.angle_beta   90.00
_cell.angle_gamma   90.00
#
_symmetry.space_group_name_H-M   'P 1'
#
loop_
_entity.id
_entity.type
_entity.pdbx_description
1 polymer ?
#
loop_
_entity_poly.entity_id
_entity_poly.type
_entity_poly.pdbx_seq_one_letter_code
_entity_poly.pdbx_strand_id
1 'polypeptide(L)'
;MVTPITVATSMIPSVSAASIVFSSTADAYIANILGYSSAVAFIGARIPQILKNAEKRSCEGLSLGLFVFGMLGNISYSLSVFFHSLDWEYIKGMLPWLCGSLGTLFLDSIILYQFFTYRTRAQSQILRKDIDYEDSDSY
;
A
#
# COMPACT_ATOMS: atom_id res chain seq x y z
N MET A 1 27.94 8.18 9.50
CA MET A 1 27.01 8.75 8.49
C MET A 1 26.49 7.57 7.67
N VAL A 2 25.37 6.98 8.12
CA VAL A 2 24.80 5.76 7.54
C VAL A 2 23.82 6.19 6.45
N THR A 3 23.99 5.72 5.23
CA THR A 3 23.11 6.10 4.11
C THR A 3 21.72 5.49 4.31
N PRO A 4 20.64 6.19 3.96
CA PRO A 4 19.26 5.71 4.16
C PRO A 4 18.93 4.43 3.39
N ILE A 5 19.74 4.04 2.39
CA ILE A 5 19.63 2.77 1.67
C ILE A 5 19.96 1.56 2.56
N THR A 6 20.84 1.68 3.55
CA THR A 6 21.25 0.56 4.42
C THR A 6 20.18 0.18 5.44
N VAL A 7 19.26 1.10 5.78
CA VAL A 7 18.16 0.82 6.72
C VAL A 7 17.02 0.04 6.06
N ALA A 8 16.83 0.18 4.74
CA ALA A 8 15.80 -0.55 4.02
C ALA A 8 16.15 -2.03 3.80
N THR A 9 17.44 -2.36 3.63
CA THR A 9 17.92 -3.74 3.50
C THR A 9 17.96 -4.51 4.81
N SER A 10 18.00 -3.84 5.97
CA SER A 10 17.95 -4.50 7.29
C SER A 10 16.54 -4.88 7.75
N MET A 11 15.50 -4.42 7.05
CA MET A 11 14.10 -4.77 7.33
C MET A 11 13.59 -5.95 6.50
N ILE A 12 14.39 -6.45 5.56
CA ILE A 12 14.16 -7.75 4.94
C ILE A 12 14.67 -8.77 5.96
N PRO A 13 13.83 -9.70 6.45
CA PRO A 13 14.35 -10.82 7.23
C PRO A 13 15.30 -11.55 6.29
N SER A 14 16.60 -11.37 6.49
CA SER A 14 17.60 -12.21 5.83
C SER A 14 17.21 -13.64 6.17
N VAL A 15 17.15 -14.52 5.17
CA VAL A 15 16.81 -15.94 5.35
C VAL A 15 17.70 -16.56 6.45
N SER A 16 18.91 -16.02 6.64
CA SER A 16 19.82 -16.34 7.74
C SER A 16 19.32 -15.89 9.14
N ALA A 17 18.79 -14.68 9.29
CA ALA A 17 18.24 -14.20 10.56
C ALA A 17 16.94 -14.93 10.96
N ALA A 18 16.11 -15.29 9.97
CA ALA A 18 14.95 -16.15 10.20
C ALA A 18 15.37 -17.56 10.68
N SER A 19 16.49 -18.08 10.16
CA SER A 19 17.04 -19.39 10.56
C SER A 19 17.66 -19.38 11.97
N ILE A 20 18.11 -18.22 12.47
CA ILE A 20 18.65 -18.06 13.84
C ILE A 20 17.52 -17.99 14.88
N VAL A 21 16.35 -17.46 14.52
CA VAL A 21 15.20 -17.30 15.44
C VAL A 21 14.26 -18.51 15.40
N PHE A 22 14.10 -19.14 14.23
CA PHE A 22 13.22 -20.29 14.03
C PHE A 22 14.06 -21.54 13.79
N SER A 23 14.45 -22.19 14.89
CA SER A 23 15.35 -23.35 14.90
C SER A 23 14.61 -24.66 14.55
N SER A 24 13.27 -24.69 14.61
CA SER A 24 12.45 -25.87 14.33
C SER A 24 11.50 -25.70 13.11
N THR A 25 10.99 -26.79 12.55
CA THR A 25 9.98 -26.73 11.48
C THR A 25 8.64 -26.17 11.98
N ALA A 26 8.32 -26.37 13.27
CA ALA A 26 7.11 -25.84 13.91
C ALA A 26 7.12 -24.31 13.98
N ASP A 27 8.29 -23.75 14.27
CA ASP A 27 8.57 -22.33 14.30
C ASP A 27 8.32 -21.64 12.95
N ALA A 28 8.79 -22.24 11.84
CA ALA A 28 8.53 -21.74 10.49
C ALA A 28 7.03 -21.79 10.11
N TYR A 29 6.31 -22.79 10.62
CA TYR A 29 4.87 -22.91 10.40
C TYR A 29 4.08 -21.82 11.14
N ILE A 30 4.44 -21.56 12.40
CA ILE A 30 3.87 -20.46 13.21
C ILE A 30 4.16 -19.11 12.55
N ALA A 31 5.39 -18.90 12.06
CA ALA A 31 5.78 -17.68 11.35
C ALA A 31 4.90 -17.42 10.11
N ASN A 32 4.60 -18.47 9.33
CA ASN A 32 3.73 -18.35 8.16
C ASN A 32 2.30 -17.97 8.54
N ILE A 33 1.73 -18.61 9.56
CA ILE A 33 0.37 -18.29 10.03
C ILE A 33 0.28 -16.85 10.52
N LEU A 34 1.27 -16.41 11.31
CA LEU A 34 1.34 -15.04 11.79
C LEU A 34 1.53 -14.05 10.62
N GLY A 35 2.36 -14.41 9.63
CA GLY A 35 2.53 -13.65 8.39
C GLY A 35 1.21 -13.44 7.66
N TYR A 36 0.45 -14.49 7.38
CA TYR A 36 -0.87 -14.36 6.74
C TYR A 36 -1.88 -13.61 7.59
N SER A 37 -1.91 -13.86 8.90
CA SER A 37 -2.83 -13.16 9.81
C SER A 37 -2.56 -11.66 9.85
N SER A 38 -1.28 -11.27 9.90
CA SER A 38 -0.88 -9.87 9.84
C SER A 38 -1.21 -9.23 8.49
N ALA A 39 -1.03 -9.94 7.37
CA ALA A 39 -1.41 -9.46 6.04
C ALA A 39 -2.92 -9.18 5.96
N VAL A 40 -3.75 -10.09 6.48
CA VAL A 40 -5.21 -9.90 6.54
C VAL A 40 -5.58 -8.71 7.40
N ALA A 41 -4.98 -8.56 8.59
CA ALA A 41 -5.24 -7.42 9.48
C ALA A 41 -4.83 -6.09 8.82
N PHE A 42 -3.70 -6.06 8.13
CA PHE A 42 -3.17 -4.87 7.47
C PHE A 42 -4.03 -4.43 6.28
N ILE A 43 -4.47 -5.38 5.47
CA ILE A 43 -5.41 -5.16 4.36
C ILE A 43 -6.77 -4.72 4.93
N GLY A 44 -7.27 -5.43 5.96
CA GLY A 44 -8.53 -5.13 6.62
C GLY A 44 -8.59 -3.72 7.21
N ALA A 45 -7.49 -3.24 7.79
CA ALA A 45 -7.38 -1.89 8.32
C ALA A 45 -7.55 -0.78 7.26
N ARG A 46 -7.30 -1.07 5.98
CA ARG A 46 -7.48 -0.09 4.89
C ARG A 46 -8.91 0.00 4.39
N ILE A 47 -9.74 -1.02 4.59
CA ILE A 47 -11.15 -1.03 4.14
C ILE A 47 -11.97 0.11 4.79
N PRO A 48 -11.92 0.37 6.11
CA PRO A 48 -12.62 1.49 6.72
C PRO A 48 -12.22 2.84 6.12
N GLN A 49 -10.94 3.02 5.77
CA GLN A 49 -10.47 4.24 5.13
C GLN A 49 -11.07 4.42 3.73
N ILE A 50 -11.13 3.35 2.93
CA ILE A 50 -11.74 3.35 1.60
C ILE A 50 -13.23 3.70 1.68
N LEU A 51 -13.94 3.11 2.63
CA LEU A 51 -15.37 3.36 2.83
C LEU A 51 -15.64 4.81 3.26
N LYS A 52 -14.85 5.32 4.21
CA LYS A 52 -15.00 6.69 4.71
C LYS A 52 -14.68 7.74 3.64
N ASN A 53 -13.67 7.49 2.80
CA ASN A 53 -13.38 8.34 1.65
C ASN A 53 -14.55 8.31 0.64
N ALA A 54 -15.17 7.14 0.42
CA ALA A 54 -16.31 7.00 -0.47
C ALA A 54 -17.57 7.70 0.05
N GLU A 55 -17.84 7.63 1.35
CA GLU A 55 -18.95 8.30 2.02
C GLU A 55 -18.81 9.82 1.94
N LYS A 56 -17.63 10.35 2.31
CA LYS A 56 -17.37 11.80 2.32
C LYS A 56 -17.19 12.41 0.94
N ARG A 57 -17.03 11.59 -0.11
CA ARG A 57 -16.69 12.03 -1.48
C ARG A 57 -15.49 12.97 -1.52
N SER A 58 -14.59 12.85 -0.55
CA SER A 58 -13.42 13.71 -0.36
C SER A 58 -12.32 12.90 0.31
N CYS A 59 -11.08 13.16 -0.09
CA CYS A 59 -9.87 12.59 0.50
C CYS A 59 -9.08 13.64 1.30
N GLU A 60 -9.79 14.55 1.97
CA GLU A 60 -9.21 15.64 2.75
C GLU A 60 -8.45 15.11 3.97
N GLY A 61 -7.22 15.61 4.18
CA GLY A 61 -6.31 15.13 5.22
C GLY A 61 -5.47 13.91 4.85
N LEU A 62 -5.61 13.36 3.63
CA LEU A 62 -4.78 12.25 3.16
C LEU A 62 -3.54 12.74 2.40
N SER A 63 -2.34 12.34 2.83
CA SER A 63 -1.10 12.62 2.09
C SER A 63 -0.96 11.69 0.89
N LEU A 64 -1.30 12.18 -0.31
CA LEU A 64 -1.11 11.44 -1.57
C LEU A 64 0.33 10.95 -1.73
N GLY A 65 1.31 11.79 -1.37
CA GLY A 65 2.72 11.46 -1.46
C GLY A 65 3.07 10.22 -0.65
N LEU A 66 2.55 10.10 0.58
CA LEU A 66 2.81 8.93 1.43
C LEU A 66 2.27 7.63 0.81
N PHE A 67 1.09 7.68 0.19
CA PHE A 67 0.51 6.53 -0.52
C PHE A 67 1.34 6.14 -1.75
N VAL A 68 1.73 7.12 -2.57
CA VAL A 68 2.54 6.85 -3.77
C VAL A 68 3.92 6.30 -3.39
N PHE A 69 4.58 6.87 -2.38
CA PHE A 69 5.85 6.35 -1.87
C PHE A 69 5.70 4.94 -1.28
N GLY A 70 4.63 4.69 -0.51
CA GLY A 70 4.34 3.35 0.01
C GLY A 70 4.08 2.33 -1.10
N MET A 71 3.38 2.72 -2.16
CA MET A 71 3.11 1.89 -3.32
C MET A 71 4.41 1.58 -4.09
N LEU A 72 5.26 2.57 -4.32
CA LEU A 72 6.57 2.38 -4.94
C LEU A 72 7.47 1.44 -4.12
N GLY A 73 7.43 1.54 -2.79
CA GLY A 73 8.15 0.63 -1.89
C GLY A 73 7.66 -0.81 -2.04
N ASN A 74 6.34 -1.03 -2.05
CA ASN A 74 5.74 -2.36 -2.22
C ASN A 74 5.99 -2.97 -3.61
N ILE A 75 5.96 -2.15 -4.67
CA ILE A 75 6.34 -2.56 -6.02
C ILE A 75 7.81 -2.97 -6.04
N SER A 76 8.70 -2.14 -5.47
CA SER A 76 10.15 -2.43 -5.43
C SER A 76 10.44 -3.72 -4.67
N TYR A 77 9.75 -3.96 -3.54
CA TYR A 77 9.86 -5.20 -2.79
C TYR A 77 9.42 -6.41 -3.63
N SER A 78 8.20 -6.36 -4.19
CA SER A 78 7.66 -7.45 -5.01
C SER A 78 8.58 -7.77 -6.18
N LEU A 79 9.09 -6.73 -6.85
CA LEU A 79 10.01 -6.86 -7.98
C LEU A 79 11.37 -7.44 -7.55
N SER A 80 11.89 -7.07 -6.38
CA SER A 80 13.11 -7.65 -5.81
C SER A 80 12.97 -9.15 -5.55
N VAL A 81 11.79 -9.62 -5.12
CA VAL A 81 11.54 -11.06 -4.92
C VAL A 81 11.61 -11.80 -6.25
N PHE A 82 10.95 -11.28 -7.30
CA PHE A 82 10.97 -11.89 -8.62
C PHE A 82 12.34 -11.86 -9.30
N PHE A 83 13.13 -10.79 -9.10
CA PHE A 83 14.49 -10.71 -9.65
C PHE A 83 15.50 -11.58 -8.91
N HIS A 84 15.25 -11.92 -7.65
CA HIS A 84 16.16 -12.77 -6.88
C HIS A 84 16.09 -14.23 -7.33
N SER A 85 14.88 -14.80 -7.38
CA SER A 85 14.66 -16.12 -7.93
C SER A 85 13.18 -16.31 -8.30
N LEU A 86 12.95 -16.96 -9.44
CA LEU A 86 11.63 -17.40 -9.90
C LEU A 86 11.30 -18.84 -9.46
N ASP A 87 12.16 -19.43 -8.62
CA ASP A 87 11.96 -20.79 -8.13
C ASP A 87 10.70 -20.86 -7.26
N TRP A 88 9.85 -21.84 -7.59
CA TRP A 88 8.54 -21.98 -6.94
C TRP A 88 8.65 -22.23 -5.43
N GLU A 89 9.72 -22.88 -4.96
CA GLU A 89 9.98 -23.09 -3.54
C GLU A 89 10.35 -21.80 -2.81
N TYR A 90 11.15 -20.94 -3.44
CA TYR A 90 11.51 -19.63 -2.90
C TYR A 90 10.29 -18.69 -2.83
N ILE A 91 9.51 -18.63 -3.92
CA ILE A 91 8.28 -17.82 -3.97
C ILE A 91 7.28 -18.28 -2.90
N LYS A 92 7.13 -19.59 -2.70
CA LYS A 92 6.27 -20.15 -1.64
C LYS A 92 6.72 -19.76 -0.23
N GLY A 93 8.03 -19.67 0.02
CA GLY A 93 8.55 -19.18 1.30
C GLY A 93 8.24 -17.70 1.56
N MET A 94 8.16 -16.90 0.49
CA MET A 94 7.89 -15.46 0.56
C MET A 94 6.40 -15.11 0.40
N LEU A 95 5.54 -16.11 0.20
CA LEU A 95 4.15 -15.95 -0.20
C LEU A 95 3.27 -15.15 0.79
N PRO A 96 3.41 -15.29 2.13
CA PRO A 96 2.66 -14.45 3.06
C PRO A 96 2.99 -12.96 2.91
N TRP A 97 4.27 -12.64 2.75
CA TRP A 97 4.77 -11.28 2.57
C TRP A 97 4.39 -10.70 1.21
N LEU A 98 4.50 -11.51 0.16
CA LEU A 98 4.09 -11.15 -1.19
C LEU A 98 2.57 -10.92 -1.27
N CYS A 99 1.77 -11.77 -0.62
CA CYS A 99 0.32 -11.62 -0.54
C CYS A 99 -0.07 -10.30 0.17
N GLY A 100 0.56 -9.99 1.30
CA GLY A 100 0.34 -8.72 2.00
C GLY A 100 0.73 -7.50 1.15
N SER A 101 1.86 -7.57 0.44
CA SER A 101 2.33 -6.49 -0.42
C SER A 101 1.39 -6.28 -1.62
N LEU A 102 1.04 -7.33 -2.34
CA LEU A 102 0.11 -7.28 -3.48
C LEU A 102 -1.30 -6.81 -3.07
N GLY A 103 -1.81 -7.29 -1.94
CA GLY A 103 -3.09 -6.84 -1.40
C GLY A 103 -3.07 -5.35 -1.03
N THR A 104 -1.96 -4.87 -0.46
CA THR A 104 -1.78 -3.45 -0.16
C THR A 104 -1.72 -2.61 -1.44
N LEU A 105 -0.99 -3.06 -2.48
CA LEU A 105 -0.94 -2.38 -3.79
C LEU A 105 -2.32 -2.24 -4.41
N PHE A 106 -3.15 -3.29 -4.34
CA PHE A 106 -4.51 -3.26 -4.86
C PHE A 106 -5.37 -2.23 -4.13
N LEU A 107 -5.37 -2.22 -2.80
CA LEU A 107 -6.14 -1.27 -2.01
C LEU A 107 -5.64 0.18 -2.16
N ASP A 108 -4.32 0.37 -2.19
CA ASP A 108 -3.72 1.69 -2.40
C ASP A 108 -4.09 2.25 -3.78
N SER A 109 -4.17 1.39 -4.81
CA SER A 109 -4.65 1.77 -6.15
C SER A 109 -6.11 2.26 -6.13
N ILE A 110 -6.99 1.62 -5.35
CA ILE A 110 -8.38 2.06 -5.16
C ILE A 110 -8.42 3.44 -4.49
N ILE A 111 -7.60 3.65 -3.46
CA ILE A 111 -7.51 4.93 -2.74
C ILE A 111 -7.00 6.03 -3.66
N LEU A 112 -5.98 5.77 -4.49
CA LEU A 112 -5.50 6.69 -5.51
C LEU A 112 -6.58 7.04 -6.52
N TYR A 113 -7.32 6.03 -7.01
CA TYR A 113 -8.44 6.25 -7.92
C TYR A 113 -9.52 7.17 -7.30
N GLN A 114 -9.90 6.92 -6.05
CA GLN A 114 -10.83 7.79 -5.32
C GLN A 114 -10.29 9.21 -5.19
N PHE A 115 -9.00 9.36 -4.85
CA PHE A 115 -8.35 10.65 -4.68
C PHE A 115 -8.38 11.48 -5.97
N PHE A 116 -7.99 10.90 -7.12
CA PHE A 116 -8.04 11.59 -8.41
C PHE A 116 -9.47 11.96 -8.78
N THR A 117 -10.41 11.04 -8.65
CA THR A 117 -11.81 11.26 -9.02
C THR A 117 -12.46 12.37 -8.19
N TYR A 118 -12.27 12.36 -6.86
CA TYR A 118 -12.90 13.34 -5.97
C TYR A 118 -12.29 14.72 -6.10
N ARG A 119 -10.97 14.83 -6.34
CA ARG A 119 -10.33 16.13 -6.61
C ARG A 119 -10.82 16.75 -7.92
N THR A 120 -10.90 15.96 -9.00
CA THR A 120 -11.39 16.46 -10.29
C THR A 120 -12.83 16.96 -10.16
N ARG A 121 -13.69 16.19 -9.49
CA ARG A 121 -15.10 16.59 -9.27
C ARG A 121 -15.21 17.88 -8.45
N ALA A 122 -14.44 18.01 -7.37
CA ALA A 122 -14.46 19.21 -6.53
C ALA A 122 -14.08 20.46 -7.34
N GLN A 123 -13.02 20.38 -8.16
CA GLN A 123 -12.58 21.50 -9.00
C GLN A 123 -13.62 21.89 -10.05
N SER A 124 -14.28 20.93 -10.70
CA SER A 124 -15.33 21.22 -11.69
C SER A 124 -16.55 21.91 -11.08
N GLN A 125 -16.88 21.63 -9.81
CA GLN A 125 -18.00 22.27 -9.12
C GLN A 125 -17.70 23.73 -8.77
N ILE A 126 -16.45 24.05 -8.43
CA ILE A 126 -15.99 25.43 -8.18
C ILE A 126 -16.07 26.24 -9.46
N LEU A 127 -15.48 25.74 -10.55
CA LEU A 127 -15.48 26.43 -11.85
C LEU A 127 -16.89 26.68 -12.39
N ARG A 128 -17.82 25.73 -12.21
CA ARG A 128 -19.23 25.93 -12.60
C ARG A 128 -19.88 27.06 -11.81
N LYS A 129 -19.64 27.14 -10.50
CA LYS A 129 -20.17 28.22 -9.66
C LYS A 129 -19.60 29.58 -10.05
N ASP A 130 -18.32 29.65 -10.45
CA ASP A 130 -17.69 30.90 -10.89
C ASP A 130 -18.33 31.40 -12.20
N ILE A 131 -18.62 30.50 -13.15
CA ILE A 131 -19.33 30.82 -14.41
C ILE A 131 -20.77 31.30 -14.12
N ASP A 132 -21.49 30.57 -13.27
CA ASP A 132 -22.88 30.93 -12.92
C ASP A 132 -22.93 32.29 -12.17
N TYR A 133 -21.90 32.61 -11.39
CA TYR A 133 -21.75 33.90 -10.71
C TYR A 133 -21.47 35.04 -11.70
N GLU A 134 -20.54 34.86 -12.64
CA GLU A 134 -20.24 35.86 -13.68
C GLU A 134 -21.46 36.19 -14.56
N ASP A 135 -22.29 35.20 -14.91
CA ASP A 135 -23.52 35.43 -15.70
C ASP A 135 -24.56 36.23 -14.91
N SER A 136 -24.60 36.06 -13.58
CA SER A 136 -25.55 36.76 -12.71
C SER A 136 -25.25 38.25 -12.50
N ASP A 137 -23.98 38.67 -12.53
CA ASP A 137 -23.57 40.08 -12.39
C ASP A 137 -23.62 40.85 -13.74
N SER A 138 -23.87 40.15 -14.86
CA SER A 138 -23.95 40.75 -16.20
C SER A 138 -25.33 41.34 -16.55
N TYR A 139 -26.34 41.18 -15.69
CA TYR A 139 -27.73 41.65 -15.89
C TYR A 139 -28.13 42.73 -14.88
#